data_AF-A0A366DMI7-F1
#
_entry.id   AF-A0A366DMI7-F1
#
_cell.length_a   1.000
_cell.length_b   1.000
_cell.length_c   1.000
_cell.angle_alpha   90.00
_cell.angle_beta   90.00
_cell.angle_gamma   90.00
#
_symmetry.space_group_name_H-M   'P 1'
#
loop_
_entity.id
_entity.type
_entity.pdbx_description
1 polymer ?
#
loop_
_entity_poly.entity_id
_entity_poly.type
_entity_poly.pdbx_seq_one_letter_code
_entity_poly.pdbx_strand_id
1 'polypeptide(L)' 'MRKFRVHTAVDGTLDVTAETPNEAQKIAKDMIPDAIITKIKVVKGE' A
#
# COMPACT_ATOMS: atom_id res chain seq x y z
N MET A 1 2.73 1.10 14.63
CA MET A 1 2.64 1.23 13.16
C MET A 1 2.14 -0.08 12.58
N ARG A 2 1.36 -0.06 11.49
CA ARG A 2 0.76 -1.26 10.88
C ARG A 2 1.34 -1.47 9.49
N LYS A 3 1.44 -2.72 9.04
CA LYS A 3 1.82 -3.05 7.67
C LYS A 3 0.59 -3.11 6.78
N PHE A 4 0.66 -2.45 5.62
CA PHE A 4 -0.40 -2.37 4.63
C PHE A 4 0.04 -3.01 3.31
N ARG A 5 -0.77 -4.01 2.94
CA ARG A 5 -0.95 -4.70 1.66
C ARG A 5 -1.44 -3.82 0.52
N VAL A 6 -0.62 -3.07 -0.19
CA VAL A 6 -1.10 -2.30 -1.36
C VAL A 6 -1.00 -3.15 -2.62
N HIS A 7 -2.14 -3.50 -3.22
CA HIS A 7 -2.21 -4.14 -4.53
C HIS A 7 -2.32 -3.06 -5.60
N THR A 8 -1.43 -3.11 -6.58
CA THR A 8 -1.44 -2.26 -7.78
C THR A 8 -1.80 -3.12 -9.00
N ALA A 9 -2.43 -2.52 -10.01
CA ALA A 9 -2.84 -3.24 -11.22
C ALA A 9 -1.66 -3.65 -12.10
N VAL A 10 -0.59 -2.86 -12.08
CA VAL A 10 0.54 -2.95 -13.01
C VAL A 10 1.83 -3.47 -12.37
N ASP A 11 2.04 -3.17 -11.09
CA ASP A 11 3.32 -3.38 -10.40
C ASP A 11 3.28 -4.54 -9.39
N GLY A 12 2.09 -5.14 -9.17
CA GLY A 12 1.91 -6.25 -8.25
C GLY A 12 1.48 -5.82 -6.85
N THR A 13 2.21 -6.25 -5.82
CA THR A 13 1.86 -5.96 -4.42
C THR A 13 3.03 -5.36 -3.66
N LEU A 14 2.77 -4.25 -2.97
CA LEU A 14 3.73 -3.52 -2.16
C LEU A 14 3.31 -3.58 -0.69
N ASP A 15 4.24 -3.96 0.19
CA ASP A 15 4.06 -3.90 1.64
C ASP A 15 4.63 -2.59 2.18
N VAL A 16 3.76 -1.68 2.66
CA VAL A 16 4.16 -0.39 3.22
C VAL A 16 3.83 -0.31 4.71
N THR A 17 4.71 0.31 5.49
CA THR A 17 4.45 0.54 6.92
C THR A 17 3.89 1.94 7.08
N ALA A 18 2.68 2.06 7.63
CA ALA A 18 2.00 3.35 7.84
C ALA A 18 1.15 3.31 9.12
N GLU A 19 0.65 4.45 9.55
CA GLU A 19 -0.33 4.50 10.64
C GLU A 19 -1.75 4.30 10.11
N THR A 20 -2.03 4.84 8.92
CA THR A 20 -3.35 4.80 8.28
C THR A 20 -3.29 4.22 6.85
N PRO A 21 -4.41 3.66 6.34
CA PRO A 21 -4.48 3.20 4.95
C PRO A 21 -4.31 4.35 3.93
N ASN A 22 -4.65 5.59 4.32
CA ASN A 22 -4.51 6.76 3.46
C ASN A 22 -3.04 7.17 3.30
N GLU A 23 -2.25 7.08 4.37
CA GLU A 23 -0.78 7.24 4.28
C GLU A 23 -0.14 6.11 3.49
N ALA A 24 -0.55 4.86 3.71
CA ALA A 24 -0.08 3.73 2.92
C ALA A 24 -0.31 3.96 1.41
N GLN A 25 -1.47 4.53 1.05
CA GLN A 25 -1.76 4.92 -0.33
C GLN A 25 -0.83 6.02 -0.86
N LYS A 26 -0.57 7.06 -0.06
CA LYS A 26 0.35 8.14 -0.44
C LYS A 26 1.77 7.62 -0.64
N ILE A 27 2.28 6.80 0.29
CA ILE A 27 3.62 6.20 0.20
C ILE A 27 3.71 5.33 -1.05
N ALA A 28 2.71 4.49 -1.32
CA ALA A 28 2.69 3.66 -2.52
C ALA A 28 2.66 4.48 -3.83
N LYS A 29 1.92 5.60 -3.86
CA LYS A 29 1.92 6.53 -5.00
C LYS A 29 3.21 7.31 -5.14
N ASP A 30 3.89 7.62 -4.04
CA ASP A 30 5.18 8.33 -4.09
C ASP A 30 6.28 7.42 -4.65
N MET A 31 6.27 6.14 -4.26
CA MET A 31 7.18 5.12 -4.79
C MET A 31 6.88 4.77 -6.26
N ILE A 32 5.60 4.74 -6.63
CA ILE A 32 5.13 4.38 -7.96
C ILE A 32 4.09 5.42 -8.40
N PRO A 33 4.50 6.54 -9.02
CA PRO A 33 3.59 7.64 -9.37
C PRO A 33 2.45 7.22 -10.30
N ASP A 34 2.69 6.24 -11.17
CA ASP A 34 1.70 5.66 -12.08
C ASP A 34 0.98 4.42 -11.51
N ALA A 35 1.15 4.11 -10.22
CA ALA A 35 0.46 2.97 -9.62
C ALA A 35 -1.05 3.20 -9.54
N ILE A 36 -1.78 2.41 -10.33
CA ILE A 36 -3.22 2.24 -10.16
C ILE A 36 -3.44 1.29 -8.98
N ILE A 37 -3.69 1.85 -7.79
CA ILE A 37 -3.97 1.09 -6.57
C ILE A 37 -5.39 0.53 -6.66
N THR A 38 -5.50 -0.80 -6.69
CA THR A 38 -6.77 -1.52 -6.81
C THR A 38 -7.32 -1.94 -5.46
N LYS A 39 -6.44 -2.23 -4.48
CA LYS A 39 -6.85 -2.69 -3.16
C LYS A 39 -5.79 -2.39 -2.12
N ILE A 40 -6.21 -1.95 -0.94
CA ILE A 40 -5.35 -1.83 0.24
C ILE A 40 -5.88 -2.76 1.31
N LYS A 41 -5.04 -3.68 1.79
CA LYS A 41 -5.35 -4.58 2.90
C LYS A 41 -4.45 -4.27 4.09
N VAL A 42 -4.96 -4.38 5.30
CA VAL A 42 -4.10 -4.38 6.49
C VAL A 42 -3.55 -5.79 6.65
N VAL A 43 -2.23 -5.93 6.72
CA VAL A 43 -1.59 -7.19 7.09
C VAL A 43 -1.72 -7.32 8.60
N LYS A 44 -2.69 -8.12 9.06
CA LYS A 44 -2.86 -8.49 10.47
C LYS A 44 -2.14 -9.82 10.71
N GLY A 45 -1.03 -9.78 11.43
CA GLY A 45 -0.21 -10.90 11.89
C GLY A 45 1.20 -10.39 12.14
N GLU A 46 1.78 -10.43 13.34
CA GLU A 46 1.42 -10.98 14.65
C GLU A 46 1.37 -9.88 15.73
#